data_AF-A0A9P7WU11-F1
#
_entry.id   AF-A0A9P7WU11-F1
#
_cell.length_a   1.000
_cell.length_b   1.000
_cell.length_c   1.000
_cell.angle_alpha   90.00
_cell.angle_beta   90.00
_cell.angle_gamma   90.00
#
_symmetry.space_group_name_H-M   'P 1'
#
loop_
_entity.id
_entity.type
_entity.pdbx_description
1 polymer ?
#
loop_
_entity_poly.entity_id
_entity_poly.type
_entity_poly.pdbx_seq_one_letter_code
_entity_poly.pdbx_strand_id
1 'polypeptide(L)'
;MFTDDAALQDQIITHTKSSTLVINECILAIPILGRPSGGASLSGIRTHTGKFSFDIFTNERRSIYSPGVADDILGWRYPPRDKITIAALQARYIPPRSAANDDAPTSGSGTGWFRWTVSVGIVVIATTLIGRRRS
;
A
#
# COMPACT_ATOMS: atom_id res chain seq x y z
N MET A 1 5.58 -28.00 23.53
CA MET A 1 4.31 -28.46 24.15
C MET A 1 4.14 -29.93 23.82
N PHE A 2 3.62 -30.75 24.74
CA PHE A 2 3.42 -32.18 24.50
C PHE A 2 1.92 -32.47 24.50
N THR A 3 1.34 -32.71 23.33
CA THR A 3 -0.09 -32.94 23.12
C THR A 3 -0.35 -33.49 21.72
N ASP A 4 -1.33 -34.39 21.61
CA ASP A 4 -1.78 -34.93 20.33
C ASP A 4 -3.12 -34.31 19.86
N ASP A 5 -3.73 -33.44 20.67
CA ASP A 5 -4.98 -32.75 20.32
C ASP A 5 -4.72 -31.49 19.49
N ALA A 6 -5.16 -31.50 18.23
CA ALA A 6 -4.98 -30.41 17.28
C ALA A 6 -5.67 -29.11 17.71
N ALA A 7 -6.82 -29.16 18.40
CA ALA A 7 -7.54 -27.96 18.81
C ALA A 7 -6.75 -27.18 19.88
N LEU A 8 -6.14 -27.90 20.82
CA LEU A 8 -5.26 -27.32 21.83
C LEU A 8 -3.98 -26.73 21.19
N GLN A 9 -3.45 -27.40 20.17
CA GLN A 9 -2.26 -26.91 19.45
C GLN A 9 -2.53 -25.55 18.80
N ASP A 10 -3.63 -25.43 18.07
CA ASP A 10 -4.01 -24.18 17.39
C ASP A 10 -4.30 -23.04 18.37
N GLN A 11 -4.95 -23.36 19.50
CA GLN A 11 -5.19 -22.37 20.55
C GLN A 11 -3.88 -21.81 21.10
N ILE A 12 -2.90 -22.67 21.42
CA ILE A 12 -1.62 -22.24 21.98
C ILE A 12 -0.81 -21.46 20.94
N ILE A 13 -0.79 -21.90 19.68
CA ILE A 13 -0.10 -21.21 18.58
C ILE A 13 -0.68 -19.80 18.37
N THR A 14 -2.00 -19.64 18.45
CA THR A 14 -2.68 -18.36 18.22
C THR A 14 -2.50 -17.40 19.39
N HIS A 15 -2.50 -17.89 20.63
CA HIS A 15 -2.47 -17.05 21.83
C HIS A 15 -1.07 -16.83 22.42
N THR A 16 -0.04 -17.52 21.93
CA THR A 16 1.33 -17.42 22.46
C THR A 16 2.27 -16.79 21.45
N LYS A 17 3.11 -15.84 21.90
CA LYS A 17 4.16 -15.23 21.07
C LYS A 17 5.53 -15.78 21.49
N SER A 18 6.08 -16.67 20.68
CA SER A 18 7.47 -17.16 20.80
C SER A 18 8.15 -17.12 19.43
N SER A 19 9.48 -17.21 19.41
CA SER A 19 10.26 -17.28 18.17
C SER A 19 10.34 -18.67 17.58
N THR A 20 10.18 -19.69 18.41
CA THR A 20 10.17 -21.08 17.99
C THR A 20 9.21 -21.84 18.89
N LEU A 21 8.45 -22.74 18.28
CA LEU A 21 7.52 -23.62 18.96
C LEU A 21 7.74 -25.03 18.39
N VAL A 22 7.82 -26.00 19.30
CA VAL A 22 7.98 -27.41 18.96
C VAL A 22 6.92 -28.20 19.73
N ILE A 23 6.31 -29.16 19.03
CA ILE A 23 5.26 -30.04 19.54
C ILE A 23 5.86 -31.42 19.71
N ASN A 24 5.57 -32.05 20.84
CA ASN A 24 6.04 -33.38 21.24
C ASN A 24 7.57 -33.54 21.27
N GLU A 25 8.31 -32.43 21.29
CA GLU A 25 9.78 -32.38 21.27
C GLU A 25 10.29 -31.09 21.94
N CYS A 26 11.58 -31.06 22.30
CA CYS A 26 12.17 -29.96 23.09
C CYS A 26 13.37 -29.25 22.45
N ILE A 27 14.32 -29.96 21.85
CA ILE A 27 15.65 -29.39 21.51
C ILE A 27 15.96 -29.43 20.01
N LEU A 28 15.26 -30.29 19.24
CA LEU A 28 15.44 -30.40 17.79
C LEU A 28 15.08 -29.13 17.01
N ALA A 29 14.57 -28.12 17.72
CA ALA A 29 14.32 -26.79 17.17
C ALA A 29 15.60 -26.07 16.67
N ILE A 30 16.75 -26.35 17.31
CA ILE A 30 17.93 -25.48 17.27
C ILE A 30 18.82 -25.71 16.02
N PRO A 31 19.19 -26.95 15.64
CA PRO A 31 20.22 -27.15 14.61
C PRO A 31 19.67 -27.24 13.16
N ILE A 32 18.40 -26.94 12.91
CA ILE A 32 17.83 -27.08 11.56
C ILE A 32 18.33 -25.95 10.66
N LEU A 33 19.25 -26.29 9.75
CA LEU A 33 19.78 -25.40 8.73
C LEU A 33 18.64 -24.85 7.87
N GLY A 34 18.51 -23.52 7.80
CA GLY A 34 17.49 -22.84 7.00
C GLY A 34 16.26 -22.37 7.77
N ARG A 35 16.06 -22.78 9.04
CA ARG A 35 15.04 -22.17 9.90
C ARG A 35 15.63 -20.97 10.65
N PRO A 36 14.93 -19.83 10.72
CA PRO A 36 15.38 -18.74 11.57
C PRO A 36 15.32 -19.15 13.04
N SER A 37 16.47 -19.44 13.66
CA SER A 37 16.60 -19.48 15.13
C SER A 37 17.06 -18.11 15.67
N GLY A 38 16.14 -17.44 16.34
CA GLY A 38 16.33 -16.13 16.95
C GLY A 38 15.41 -15.97 18.15
N GLY A 39 15.57 -14.91 18.94
CA GLY A 39 14.62 -14.58 20.00
C GLY A 39 13.36 -13.89 19.47
N ALA A 40 12.30 -13.86 20.27
CA ALA A 40 11.17 -12.96 20.08
C ALA A 40 11.12 -11.99 21.25
N SER A 41 11.16 -10.68 20.97
CA SER A 41 11.13 -9.61 21.99
C SER A 41 12.36 -9.63 22.94
N LEU A 42 12.18 -9.71 24.26
CA LEU A 42 13.24 -9.67 25.28
C LEU A 42 14.32 -10.76 25.10
N SER A 43 13.97 -11.88 24.45
CA SER A 43 14.91 -12.97 24.15
C SER A 43 15.94 -12.61 23.07
N GLY A 44 15.84 -11.44 22.45
CA GLY A 44 16.70 -10.99 21.35
C GLY A 44 15.92 -10.84 20.05
N ILE A 45 16.33 -9.89 19.20
CA ILE A 45 15.61 -9.53 17.97
C ILE A 45 16.18 -10.25 16.74
N ARG A 46 17.41 -10.77 16.85
CA ARG A 46 18.20 -11.24 15.71
C ARG A 46 18.29 -12.77 15.67
N THR A 47 18.33 -13.27 14.44
CA THR A 47 18.36 -14.69 14.11
C THR A 47 19.71 -15.03 13.50
N HIS A 48 20.51 -15.90 14.11
CA HIS A 48 21.92 -16.05 13.76
C HIS A 48 22.26 -17.39 13.09
N THR A 49 21.33 -17.98 12.33
CA THR A 49 21.55 -19.28 11.68
C THR A 49 21.67 -19.19 10.16
N GLY A 50 22.69 -19.83 9.60
CA GLY A 50 22.89 -19.98 8.15
C GLY A 50 23.03 -18.64 7.43
N LYS A 51 22.21 -18.43 6.39
CA LYS A 51 22.15 -17.16 5.63
C LYS A 51 21.87 -15.96 6.55
N PHE A 52 21.02 -16.13 7.56
CA PHE A 52 20.66 -15.04 8.47
C PHE A 52 21.86 -14.54 9.28
N SER A 53 22.84 -15.40 9.58
CA SER A 53 24.11 -14.97 10.21
C SER A 53 24.89 -14.06 9.26
N PHE A 54 25.01 -14.46 7.99
CA PHE A 54 25.70 -13.64 6.98
C PHE A 54 25.00 -12.28 6.81
N ASP A 55 23.67 -12.25 6.70
CA ASP A 55 22.91 -11.02 6.56
C ASP A 55 23.03 -10.10 7.79
N ILE A 56 23.26 -10.64 9.00
CA ILE A 56 23.48 -9.84 10.22
C ILE A 56 24.88 -9.24 10.26
N PHE A 57 25.90 -10.01 9.87
CA PHE A 57 27.30 -9.60 9.99
C PHE A 57 27.83 -8.89 8.75
N THR A 58 27.05 -8.83 7.68
CA THR A 58 27.40 -8.11 6.45
C THR A 58 26.51 -6.89 6.24
N ASN A 59 27.07 -5.88 5.58
CA ASN A 59 26.34 -4.70 5.18
C ASN A 59 26.01 -4.82 3.68
N GLU A 60 24.72 -4.87 3.35
CA GLU A 60 24.25 -4.82 1.97
C GLU A 60 24.45 -3.43 1.37
N ARG A 61 25.58 -3.25 0.67
CA ARG A 61 25.87 -2.02 -0.06
C ARG A 61 24.95 -1.92 -1.28
N ARG A 62 23.90 -1.10 -1.19
CA ARG A 62 23.09 -0.74 -2.37
C ARG A 62 23.91 0.13 -3.32
N SER A 63 23.94 -0.26 -4.59
CA SER A 63 24.50 0.54 -5.67
C SER A 63 23.41 0.77 -6.73
N ILE A 64 23.38 1.97 -7.28
CA ILE A 64 22.45 2.34 -8.36
C ILE A 64 23.30 2.82 -9.52
N TYR A 65 23.14 2.19 -10.67
CA TYR A 65 23.67 2.66 -11.93
C TYR A 65 22.55 3.33 -12.71
N SER A 66 22.65 4.65 -12.89
CA SER A 66 21.65 5.45 -13.60
C SER A 66 22.18 5.79 -15.00
N PRO A 67 21.47 5.43 -16.09
CA PRO A 67 21.83 5.90 -17.42
C PRO A 67 21.59 7.40 -17.53
N GLY A 68 22.31 8.10 -18.42
CA GLY A 68 22.18 9.55 -18.60
C GLY A 68 20.74 10.02 -18.90
N VAL A 69 19.99 9.20 -19.64
CA VAL A 69 18.56 9.45 -19.97
C VAL A 69 17.66 9.52 -18.73
N ALA A 70 18.04 8.87 -17.63
CA ALA A 70 17.26 8.94 -16.39
C ALA A 70 17.30 10.34 -15.77
N ASP A 71 18.37 11.11 -16.00
CA ASP A 71 18.48 12.49 -15.52
C ASP A 71 17.55 13.42 -16.29
N ASP A 72 17.35 13.19 -17.59
CA ASP A 72 16.38 13.91 -18.43
C ASP A 72 14.93 13.69 -17.95
N ILE A 73 14.59 12.44 -17.59
CA ILE A 73 13.27 12.09 -17.03
C ILE A 73 13.09 12.70 -15.63
N LEU A 74 14.17 12.77 -14.85
CA LEU A 74 14.20 13.35 -13.51
C LEU A 74 14.47 14.86 -13.49
N GLY A 75 14.41 15.54 -14.65
CA GLY A 75 14.66 16.98 -14.79
C GLY A 75 13.81 17.86 -13.87
N TRP A 76 12.63 17.39 -13.45
CA TRP A 76 11.77 18.06 -12.46
C TRP A 76 12.41 18.24 -11.07
N ARG A 77 13.49 17.51 -10.76
CA ARG A 77 14.27 17.61 -9.52
C ARG A 77 15.12 18.89 -9.49
N TYR A 78 15.57 19.39 -10.63
CA TYR A 78 16.46 20.55 -10.73
C TYR A 78 15.67 21.87 -10.86
N PRO A 79 16.14 22.98 -10.26
CA PRO A 79 15.57 24.31 -10.46
C PRO A 79 16.06 24.99 -11.76
N PRO A 80 15.35 25.99 -12.35
CA PRO A 80 14.01 26.49 -12.00
C PRO A 80 12.87 25.65 -12.62
N ARG A 81 11.75 25.51 -11.89
CA ARG A 81 10.60 24.70 -12.31
C ARG A 81 9.59 25.57 -13.05
N ASP A 82 9.78 25.72 -14.36
CA ASP A 82 9.03 26.72 -15.13
C ASP A 82 7.55 26.32 -15.37
N LYS A 83 7.21 25.03 -15.26
CA LYS A 83 5.90 24.50 -15.69
C LYS A 83 5.19 23.59 -14.70
N ILE A 84 5.88 23.08 -13.68
CA ILE A 84 5.31 22.10 -12.74
C ILE A 84 5.55 22.62 -11.33
N THR A 85 4.47 23.02 -10.66
CA THR A 85 4.52 23.43 -9.26
C THR A 85 4.82 22.23 -8.37
N ILE A 86 5.53 22.46 -7.26
CA ILE A 86 5.80 21.42 -6.26
C ILE A 86 4.49 20.77 -5.79
N ALA A 87 3.41 21.54 -5.71
CA ALA A 87 2.08 21.07 -5.37
C ALA A 87 1.52 20.04 -6.38
N ALA A 88 1.74 20.23 -7.68
CA ALA A 88 1.32 19.27 -8.71
C ALA A 88 2.11 17.96 -8.66
N LEU A 89 3.41 18.02 -8.33
CA LEU A 89 4.23 16.82 -8.12
C LEU A 89 3.84 16.09 -6.84
N GLN A 90 3.62 16.83 -5.75
CA GLN A 90 3.15 16.28 -4.48
C GLN A 90 1.80 15.57 -4.66
N ALA A 91 0.85 16.17 -5.36
CA ALA A 91 -0.44 15.54 -5.65
C ALA A 91 -0.33 14.27 -6.51
N ARG A 92 0.75 14.11 -7.28
CA ARG A 92 0.98 12.93 -8.15
C ARG A 92 1.72 11.80 -7.46
N TYR A 93 2.71 12.10 -6.63
CA TYR A 93 3.57 11.10 -5.98
C TYR A 93 3.22 10.81 -4.53
N ILE A 94 2.55 11.75 -3.86
CA ILE A 94 2.04 11.57 -2.51
C ILE A 94 0.54 11.29 -2.68
N PRO A 95 0.04 10.09 -2.37
CA PRO A 95 -1.39 9.86 -2.36
C PRO A 95 -2.03 10.91 -1.43
N PRO A 96 -3.21 11.46 -1.78
CA PRO A 96 -3.89 12.38 -0.89
C PRO A 96 -3.95 11.74 0.49
N ARG A 97 -3.40 12.43 1.50
CA ARG A 97 -3.52 12.01 2.89
C ARG A 97 -4.98 11.69 3.09
N SER A 98 -5.31 10.44 3.42
CA SER A 98 -6.69 10.07 3.68
C SER A 98 -7.15 10.97 4.81
N ALA A 99 -7.94 12.00 4.49
CA ALA A 99 -8.64 12.82 5.45
C ALA A 99 -9.73 11.91 6.02
N ALA A 100 -9.33 10.97 6.86
CA ALA A 100 -10.24 10.04 7.47
C ALA A 100 -11.15 10.73 8.50
N ASN A 101 -10.99 12.04 8.78
CA ASN A 101 -11.84 12.78 9.72
C ASN A 101 -11.95 14.30 9.45
N ASP A 102 -11.76 14.80 8.23
CA ASP A 102 -11.94 16.24 7.96
C ASP A 102 -13.22 16.42 7.14
N ASP A 103 -14.27 16.95 7.75
CA ASP A 103 -15.52 17.38 7.13
C ASP A 103 -15.25 18.51 6.11
N ALA A 104 -14.67 18.18 4.96
CA ALA A 104 -14.60 19.11 3.85
C ALA A 104 -16.04 19.31 3.34
N PRO A 105 -16.59 20.54 3.38
CA PRO A 105 -17.86 20.77 2.71
C PRO A 105 -17.60 20.50 1.24
N THR A 106 -18.13 19.38 0.74
CA THR A 106 -18.30 19.15 -0.68
C THR A 106 -19.12 20.31 -1.19
N SER A 107 -18.44 21.33 -1.72
CA SER A 107 -19.08 22.40 -2.46
C SER A 107 -19.77 21.73 -3.64
N GLY A 108 -21.07 21.50 -3.47
CA GLY A 108 -21.93 20.90 -4.47
C GLY A 108 -21.88 21.80 -5.70
N SER A 109 -21.01 21.45 -6.63
CA SER A 109 -20.93 22.10 -7.93
C SER A 109 -22.32 22.03 -8.57
N GLY A 110 -22.90 23.21 -8.80
CA GLY A 110 -24.23 23.41 -9.37
C GLY A 110 -24.38 22.94 -10.83
N THR A 111 -23.58 21.97 -11.25
CA THR A 111 -23.52 21.43 -12.61
C THR A 111 -24.60 20.36 -12.84
N GLY A 112 -25.09 19.70 -11.79
CA GLY A 112 -26.10 18.64 -11.91
C GLY A 112 -27.47 19.14 -12.41
N TRP A 113 -27.99 20.21 -11.81
CA TRP A 113 -29.30 20.75 -12.18
C TRP A 113 -29.29 21.41 -13.57
N PHE A 114 -28.18 22.07 -13.94
CA PHE A 114 -28.03 22.70 -15.25
C PHE A 114 -28.00 21.67 -16.39
N ARG A 115 -27.40 20.49 -16.15
CA ARG A 115 -27.46 19.37 -17.10
C ARG A 115 -28.88 18.82 -17.25
N TRP A 116 -29.64 18.75 -16.16
CA TRP A 116 -31.02 18.29 -16.19
C TRP A 116 -31.94 19.27 -16.95
N THR A 117 -31.83 20.58 -16.70
CA THR A 117 -32.63 21.59 -17.41
C THR A 117 -32.34 21.65 -18.90
N VAL A 118 -31.07 21.56 -19.30
CA VAL A 118 -30.68 21.48 -20.73
C VAL A 118 -31.22 20.22 -21.39
N SER A 119 -31.18 19.07 -20.70
CA SER A 119 -31.68 17.81 -21.23
C SER A 119 -33.20 17.85 -21.44
N VAL A 120 -33.95 18.38 -20.47
CA VAL A 120 -35.42 18.57 -20.59
C VAL A 120 -35.76 19.54 -21.72
N GLY A 121 -35.02 20.65 -21.84
CA GLY A 121 -35.21 21.61 -22.93
C GLY A 121 -35.04 21.00 -24.32
N ILE A 122 -34.00 20.17 -24.51
CA ILE A 122 -33.75 19.47 -25.79
C ILE A 122 -34.90 18.51 -26.13
N VAL A 123 -35.41 17.76 -25.15
CA VAL A 123 -36.52 16.82 -25.37
C VAL A 123 -37.81 17.56 -25.76
N VAL A 124 -38.12 18.69 -25.13
CA VAL A 124 -39.31 19.50 -25.46
C VAL A 124 -39.21 20.12 -26.85
N ILE A 125 -38.02 20.59 -27.24
CA ILE A 125 -37.79 21.11 -28.59
C ILE A 125 -37.91 19.97 -29.63
N ALA A 126 -37.38 18.79 -29.35
CA ALA A 126 -37.47 17.64 -30.25
C ALA A 126 -38.92 17.17 -30.43
N THR A 127 -39.72 17.09 -29.35
CA THR A 127 -41.12 16.67 -29.44
C THR A 127 -41.99 17.68 -30.18
N THR A 128 -41.76 18.99 -29.96
CA THR A 128 -42.48 20.05 -30.68
C THR A 128 -42.11 20.14 -32.16
N LEU A 129 -40.84 19.90 -32.51
CA LEU A 129 -40.40 19.83 -33.92
C LEU A 129 -40.93 18.58 -34.63
N ILE A 130 -41.02 17.45 -33.94
CA ILE A 130 -41.61 16.21 -34.47
C ILE A 130 -43.13 16.37 -34.67
N GLY A 131 -43.82 17.07 -33.77
CA GLY A 131 -45.23 17.41 -33.89
C GLY A 131 -45.53 18.33 -35.07
N ARG A 132 -44.68 19.34 -35.33
CA ARG A 132 -44.82 20.26 -36.47
C ARG A 132 -44.54 19.64 -37.83
N ARG A 133 -43.87 18.48 -37.89
CA ARG A 133 -43.52 17.80 -39.16
C ARG A 133 -44.57 16.78 -39.61
N ARG A 134 -45.61 16.53 -38.80
CA ARG A 134 -46.70 15.57 -39.05
C ARG A 134 -48.07 16.23 -39.29
N SER A 135 -48.16 17.56 -39.30
CA SER A 135 -49.31 18.34 -39.79
C SER A 135 -48.95 19.01 -41.11
#